data_AF-F0FZJ6-F1
#
_entry.id   AF-F0FZJ6-F1
#
_cell.length_a   1.000
_cell.length_b   1.000
_cell.length_c   1.000
_cell.angle_alpha   90.00
_cell.angle_beta   90.00
_cell.angle_gamma   90.00
#
_symmetry.space_group_name_H-M   'P 1'
#
loop_
_entity.id
_entity.type
_entity.pdbx_description
1 polymer ?
#
loop_
_entity_poly.entity_id
_entity_poly.type
_entity_poly.pdbx_seq_one_letter_code
_entity_poly.pdbx_strand_id
1 'polypeptide(L)' 'MLEPEIAAFVAAVDTWYPADAASRSPDAQRRLYDRFAAAWTPAALPAGVVQHDAVWHAPDG' A
#
# COMPACT_ATOMS: atom_id res chain seq x y z
N MET A 1 16.78 8.14 18.35
CA MET A 1 16.91 8.98 17.14
C MET A 1 16.78 8.04 15.96
N LEU A 2 15.95 8.39 14.97
CA LEU A 2 15.82 7.57 13.75
C LEU A 2 17.06 7.77 12.88
N GLU A 3 17.43 6.74 12.13
CA GLU A 3 18.44 6.86 11.08
C GLU A 3 17.97 7.85 9.99
N PRO A 4 18.89 8.63 9.38
CA PRO A 4 18.52 9.65 8.40
C PRO A 4 17.63 9.14 7.26
N GLU A 5 17.90 7.93 6.77
CA GLU A 5 17.15 7.29 5.69
C GLU A 5 15.71 6.97 6.10
N ILE A 6 15.52 6.52 7.35
CA ILE A 6 14.20 6.24 7.91
C ILE A 6 13.42 7.54 8.09
N ALA A 7 14.08 8.60 8.58
CA ALA A 7 13.45 9.91 8.73
C ALA A 7 13.01 10.49 7.38
N ALA A 8 13.84 10.37 6.34
CA ALA A 8 13.51 10.79 4.98
C ALA A 8 12.33 10.00 4.40
N PHE A 9 12.30 8.68 4.61
CA PHE A 9 11.18 7.84 4.20
C PHE A 9 9.87 8.26 4.88
N VAL A 10 9.86 8.44 6.20
CA VAL A 10 8.67 8.86 6.95
C VAL A 10 8.16 10.21 6.44
N ALA A 11 9.05 11.19 6.26
CA ALA A 11 8.67 12.50 5.71
C ALA A 11 8.05 12.39 4.31
N ALA A 12 8.59 11.52 3.45
CA ALA A 12 8.03 11.28 2.12
C ALA A 12 6.64 10.63 2.19
N VAL A 13 6.44 9.63 3.04
CA VAL A 13 5.15 8.93 3.21
C VAL A 13 4.08 9.82 3.82
N ASP A 14 4.42 10.66 4.80
CA ASP A 14 3.48 11.59 5.45
C ASP A 14 2.81 12.53 4.44
N THR A 15 3.48 12.88 3.34
CA THR A 15 2.88 13.73 2.30
C THR A 15 1.72 13.06 1.54
N TRP A 16 1.62 11.73 1.58
CA TRP A 16 0.58 10.97 0.88
C TRP A 16 -0.73 10.85 1.66
N TYR A 17 -0.65 10.92 2.98
CA TYR A 17 -1.77 10.70 3.89
C TYR A 17 -2.23 12.02 4.50
N PRO A 18 -3.49 12.44 4.29
CA PRO A 18 -4.02 13.59 4.99
C PRO A 18 -4.13 13.30 6.50
N ALA A 19 -4.02 14.33 7.33
CA ALA A 19 -4.00 14.19 8.80
C ALA A 19 -5.26 13.50 9.37
N ASP A 20 -6.39 13.57 8.66
CA ASP A 20 -7.65 12.94 9.03
C ASP A 20 -7.81 11.52 8.46
N ALA A 21 -6.80 10.95 7.77
CA ALA A 21 -6.94 9.68 7.07
C ALA A 21 -7.49 8.56 7.97
N ALA A 22 -7.02 8.47 9.22
CA ALA A 22 -7.42 7.44 10.17
C ALA A 22 -8.88 7.56 10.66
N SER A 23 -9.51 8.74 10.57
CA SER A 23 -10.90 8.96 10.98
C SER A 23 -11.90 8.86 9.84
N ARG A 24 -11.43 8.66 8.60
CA ARG A 24 -12.30 8.49 7.42
C ARG A 24 -13.00 7.14 7.42
N SER A 25 -14.05 7.01 6.61
CA SER A 25 -14.72 5.72 6.41
C SER A 25 -13.77 4.67 5.83
N PRO A 26 -14.00 3.37 6.09
CA PRO A 26 -13.18 2.29 5.55
C PRO A 26 -12.96 2.37 4.03
N ASP A 27 -13.99 2.71 3.26
CA ASP A 27 -13.90 2.84 1.80
C ASP A 27 -12.96 3.99 1.38
N ALA A 28 -13.01 5.11 2.10
CA ALA A 28 -12.14 6.24 1.85
C ALA A 28 -10.69 5.93 2.23
N GLN A 29 -10.47 5.20 3.33
CA GLN A 29 -9.15 4.71 3.71
C GLN A 29 -8.58 3.76 2.65
N ARG A 30 -9.39 2.83 2.14
CA ARG A 30 -8.99 1.90 1.07
C ARG A 30 -8.54 2.63 -0.18
N ARG A 31 -9.30 3.63 -0.64
CA ARG A 31 -8.91 4.44 -1.80
C ARG A 31 -7.60 5.22 -1.59
N LEU A 32 -7.34 5.71 -0.37
CA LEU A 32 -6.07 6.36 -0.04
C LEU A 32 -4.90 5.38 -0.14
N TYR A 33 -5.08 4.18 0.44
CA TYR A 33 -4.08 3.12 0.38
C TYR A 33 -3.81 2.65 -1.05
N ASP A 34 -4.86 2.40 -1.85
CA ASP A 34 -4.73 1.94 -3.24
C ASP A 34 -3.91 2.93 -4.07
N ARG A 35 -4.15 4.24 -3.90
CA ARG A 35 -3.37 5.28 -4.58
C ARG A 35 -1.91 5.30 -4.13
N PHE A 36 -1.66 5.17 -2.83
CA PHE A 36 -0.29 5.09 -2.29
C PHE A 36 0.44 3.86 -2.82
N ALA A 37 -0.18 2.69 -2.75
CA ALA A 37 0.38 1.43 -3.21
C ALA A 37 0.68 1.46 -4.72
N ALA A 38 -0.21 2.03 -5.53
CA ALA A 38 0.01 2.16 -6.97
C ALA A 38 1.22 3.05 -7.33
N ALA A 39 1.51 4.07 -6.52
CA ALA A 39 2.65 4.96 -6.77
C ALA A 39 4.01 4.34 -6.39
N TRP A 40 4.02 3.38 -5.47
CA TRP A 40 5.25 2.77 -4.94
C TRP A 40 5.47 1.33 -5.43
N THR A 41 4.43 0.67 -5.96
CA THR A 41 4.55 -0.67 -6.54
C THR A 41 4.97 -0.56 -8.01
N PRO A 42 6.08 -1.19 -8.42
CA PRO A 42 6.45 -1.24 -9.83
C PRO A 42 5.31 -1.83 -10.68
N ALA A 43 5.04 -1.22 -11.83
CA ALA A 43 3.94 -1.64 -12.71
C ALA A 43 4.17 -3.01 -13.37
N ALA A 44 5.42 -3.49 -13.40
CA ALA A 44 5.80 -4.76 -13.99
C ALA A 44 6.50 -5.64 -12.96
N LEU A 45 6.23 -6.95 -13.04
CA LEU A 45 6.96 -7.95 -12.29
C LEU A 45 8.39 -8.11 -12.85
N PRO A 46 9.34 -8.60 -12.04
CA PRO A 46 10.67 -8.95 -12.53
C PRO A 46 10.62 -9.95 -13.70
N ALA A 47 11.62 -9.92 -14.56
CA ALA A 47 11.69 -10.83 -15.70
C ALA A 47 11.64 -12.31 -15.25
N GLY A 48 10.81 -13.09 -15.94
CA GLY A 48 10.60 -14.51 -15.63
C GLY A 48 9.62 -14.79 -14.49
N VAL A 49 9.09 -13.77 -13.81
CA VAL A 49 8.03 -13.92 -12.82
C VAL A 49 6.67 -13.86 -13.50
N VAL A 50 5.82 -14.85 -13.22
CA VAL A 50 4.43 -14.92 -13.71
C VAL A 50 3.49 -14.93 -12.52
N GLN A 51 2.36 -14.21 -12.62
CA GLN A 51 1.32 -14.15 -11.61
C GLN A 51 0.02 -14.75 -12.15
N HIS A 52 -0.66 -15.51 -11.30
CA HIS A 52 -2.01 -16.03 -11.54
C HIS A 52 -2.85 -15.86 -10.28
N ASP A 53 -4.08 -15.38 -10.44
CA ASP A 53 -5.04 -15.38 -9.35
C ASP A 53 -5.52 -16.80 -9.11
N ALA A 54 -5.59 -17.20 -7.84
CA ALA A 54 -6.06 -18.51 -7.42
C ALA A 54 -7.27 -18.37 -6.50
N VAL A 55 -8.28 -19.21 -6.70
CA VAL A 55 -9.45 -19.26 -5.83
C VAL A 55 -9.18 -20.29 -4.73
N TRP A 56 -9.34 -19.84 -3.49
CA TRP A 56 -9.27 -20.69 -2.31
C TRP A 56 -10.66 -20.75 -1.68
N HIS A 57 -11.09 -21.95 -1.34
CA HIS A 57 -12.35 -22.17 -0.62
C HIS A 57 -12.02 -22.45 0.85
N ALA A 58 -12.68 -21.71 1.74
CA ALA A 58 -12.64 -22.04 3.16
C ALA A 58 -13.26 -23.44 3.36
N PRO A 59 -12.77 -24.24 4.31
CA PRO A 59 -13.29 -25.59 4.56
C PRO A 59 -14.80 -25.61 4.88
N ASP A 60 -15.30 -24.54 5.50
CA ASP A 60 -16.67 -24.44 6.03
C ASP A 60 -17.58 -23.52 5.19
N GLY A 61 -17.35 -23.47 3.87
CA GLY A 61 -18.08 -22.58 2.93
C GLY A 61 -19.60 -22.70 2.98
#